data_AF-A0A6P5QLE2-F1
#
_entry.id   AF-A0A6P5QLE2-F1
#
_cell.length_a   1.000
_cell.length_b   1.000
_cell.length_c   1.000
_cell.angle_alpha   90.00
_cell.angle_beta   90.00
_cell.angle_gamma   90.00
#
_symmetry.space_group_name_H-M   'P 1'
#
loop_
_entity.id
_entity.type
_entity.pdbx_description
1 polymer ?
#
loop_
_entity_poly.entity_id
_entity_poly.type
_entity_poly.pdbx_seq_one_letter_code
_entity_poly.pdbx_strand_id
1 'polypeptide(L)'
;MFQFHRILQYALPRQESQRPFFWIFMDNLLMTEDDQETTARFLQTEAVTLQDVRGRDYQNVMRVWSNIPGLKSKHVPLTPKEEEYLQAQVRTRSKLDAQKVDLLVKNCLLPLREYFKYFS
;
A
#
# COMPACT_ATOMS: atom_id res chain seq x y z
N MET A 1 6.56 -6.23 9.11
CA MET A 1 5.84 -7.19 8.24
C MET A 1 5.38 -8.45 8.97
N PHE A 2 6.26 -9.25 9.59
CA PHE A 2 5.88 -10.56 10.17
C PHE A 2 4.70 -10.53 11.15
N GLN A 3 4.61 -9.50 12.00
CA GLN A 3 3.48 -9.33 12.93
C GLN A 3 2.15 -9.13 12.20
N PHE A 4 2.16 -8.37 11.10
CA PHE A 4 0.99 -8.19 10.25
C PHE A 4 0.58 -9.53 9.62
N HIS A 5 1.52 -10.28 9.05
CA HIS A 5 1.23 -11.60 8.48
C HIS A 5 0.63 -12.54 9.53
N ARG A 6 1.17 -12.58 10.75
CA ARG A 6 0.63 -13.39 11.84
C ARG A 6 -0.83 -13.04 12.16
N ILE A 7 -1.13 -11.75 12.31
CA ILE A 7 -2.50 -11.29 12.59
C ILE A 7 -3.43 -11.57 11.41
N LEU A 8 -2.94 -11.39 10.17
CA LEU A 8 -3.68 -11.71 8.96
C LEU A 8 -4.11 -13.18 8.94
N GLN A 9 -3.21 -14.10 9.33
CA GLN A 9 -3.55 -15.52 9.42
C GLN A 9 -4.64 -15.82 10.45
N TYR A 10 -4.67 -15.09 11.57
CA TYR A 10 -5.73 -15.24 12.57
C TYR A 10 -7.05 -14.59 12.16
N ALA A 11 -7.02 -13.56 11.33
CA ALA A 11 -8.20 -12.85 10.85
C ALA A 11 -8.83 -13.47 9.61
N LEU A 12 -8.11 -14.35 8.90
CA LEU A 12 -8.62 -15.03 7.71
C LEU A 12 -9.93 -15.76 8.02
N PRO A 13 -11.00 -15.51 7.24
CA PRO A 13 -12.24 -16.24 7.41
C PRO A 13 -12.00 -17.72 7.08
N ARG A 14 -12.83 -18.59 7.68
CA ARG A 14 -12.83 -20.03 7.37
C ARG A 14 -13.08 -20.21 5.87
N GLN A 15 -12.47 -21.23 5.26
CA GLN A 15 -12.56 -21.48 3.81
C GLN A 15 -14.01 -21.63 3.29
N GLU A 16 -14.93 -22.06 4.15
CA GLU A 16 -16.35 -22.21 3.84
C GLU A 16 -17.14 -20.88 3.86
N SER A 17 -16.53 -19.79 4.33
CA SER A 17 -17.17 -18.48 4.44
C SER A 17 -17.12 -17.73 3.11
N GLN A 18 -18.28 -17.51 2.49
CA GLN A 18 -18.45 -16.68 1.28
C GLN A 18 -18.32 -15.16 1.54
N ARG A 19 -17.78 -14.75 2.70
CA ARG A 19 -17.71 -13.33 3.07
C ARG A 19 -16.51 -12.68 2.37
N PRO A 20 -16.69 -11.49 1.75
CA PRO A 20 -15.58 -10.75 1.19
C PRO A 20 -14.61 -10.37 2.31
N PHE A 21 -13.32 -10.69 2.12
CA PHE A 21 -12.25 -10.38 3.06
C PHE A 21 -11.13 -9.68 2.31
N PHE A 22 -10.77 -8.49 2.80
CA PHE A 22 -9.73 -7.66 2.21
C PHE A 22 -8.68 -7.32 3.24
N TRP A 23 -7.44 -7.24 2.78
CA TRP A 23 -6.30 -6.83 3.59
C TRP A 23 -5.40 -5.92 2.78
N ILE A 24 -4.68 -5.05 3.47
CA ILE A 24 -3.73 -4.11 2.87
C ILE A 24 -2.57 -3.94 3.83
N PHE A 25 -1.35 -4.06 3.30
CA PHE A 25 -0.11 -3.77 3.98
C PHE A 25 0.61 -2.66 3.22
N MET A 26 1.11 -1.65 3.94
CA MET A 26 1.64 -0.44 3.34
C MET A 26 3.02 -0.13 3.92
N ASP A 27 3.92 0.27 3.04
CA ASP A 27 5.26 0.73 3.37
C ASP A 27 5.51 2.12 2.78
N ASN A 28 6.07 3.03 3.58
CA ASN A 28 6.41 4.39 3.15
C ASN A 28 7.83 4.44 2.55
N LEU A 29 8.20 3.46 1.72
CA LEU A 29 9.57 3.30 1.18
C LEU A 29 10.64 3.15 2.26
N LEU A 30 10.30 2.52 3.38
CA LEU A 30 11.25 2.26 4.46
C LEU A 30 11.90 0.88 4.34
N MET A 31 11.28 -0.03 3.59
CA MET A 31 11.77 -1.38 3.37
C MET A 31 12.92 -1.43 2.36
N THR A 32 13.93 -2.25 2.67
CA THR A 32 15.00 -2.61 1.74
C THR A 32 14.49 -3.51 0.61
N GLU A 33 15.31 -3.79 -0.40
CA GLU A 33 14.94 -4.73 -1.48
C GLU A 33 14.69 -6.15 -0.94
N ASP A 34 15.58 -6.66 -0.09
CA ASP A 34 15.42 -7.94 0.60
C ASP A 34 14.13 -8.00 1.44
N ASP A 35 13.79 -6.92 2.15
CA ASP A 35 12.56 -6.83 2.93
C ASP A 35 11.32 -6.89 2.03
N GLN A 36 11.37 -6.24 0.86
CA GLN A 36 10.28 -6.26 -0.11
C GLN A 36 10.09 -7.65 -0.71
N GLU A 37 11.16 -8.33 -1.11
CA GLU A 37 11.10 -9.69 -1.65
C GLU A 37 10.56 -10.67 -0.60
N THR A 38 11.02 -10.54 0.65
CA THR A 38 10.51 -11.31 1.78
C THR A 38 9.02 -11.02 1.99
N THR A 39 8.62 -9.75 1.94
CA THR A 39 7.21 -9.34 2.10
C THR A 39 6.33 -9.90 0.98
N ALA A 40 6.78 -9.84 -0.27
CA ALA A 40 6.06 -10.38 -1.41
C ALA A 40 5.87 -11.90 -1.29
N ARG A 41 6.89 -12.63 -0.85
CA ARG A 41 6.81 -14.08 -0.58
C ARG A 41 5.81 -14.42 0.53
N PHE A 42 5.82 -13.69 1.65
CA PHE A 42 4.92 -13.94 2.78
C PHE A 42 3.46 -13.55 2.49
N LEU A 43 3.25 -12.49 1.71
CA LEU A 43 1.92 -11.99 1.35
C LEU A 43 1.39 -12.56 0.03
N GLN A 44 2.22 -13.34 -0.68
CA GLN A 44 1.91 -13.98 -1.96
C GLN A 44 1.40 -13.00 -3.03
N THR A 45 1.94 -11.78 -3.03
CA THR A 45 1.65 -10.76 -4.04
C THR A 45 2.81 -9.79 -4.16
N GLU A 46 3.01 -9.27 -5.36
CA GLU A 46 3.98 -8.19 -5.59
C GLU A 46 3.52 -6.86 -5.02
N ALA A 47 4.50 -6.00 -4.75
CA ALA A 47 4.27 -4.63 -4.31
C ALA A 47 3.69 -3.79 -5.45
N VAL A 48 2.72 -2.96 -5.12
CA VAL A 48 2.22 -1.90 -6.00
C VAL A 48 2.73 -0.57 -5.47
N THR A 49 3.59 0.07 -6.24
CA THR A 49 3.98 1.45 -5.99
C THR A 49 2.87 2.41 -6.37
N LEU A 50 2.44 3.23 -5.41
CA LEU A 50 1.46 4.29 -5.58
C LEU A 50 2.13 5.64 -5.37
N GLN A 51 1.74 6.61 -6.18
CA GLN A 51 2.31 7.94 -6.16
C GLN A 51 1.22 9.00 -6.23
N ASP A 52 1.35 10.05 -5.41
CA ASP A 52 0.57 11.28 -5.51
C ASP A 52 1.45 12.34 -6.17
N VAL A 53 1.12 12.66 -7.43
CA VAL A 53 1.77 13.72 -8.21
C VAL A 53 0.82 14.89 -8.29
N ARG A 54 1.25 16.07 -7.82
CA ARG A 54 0.57 17.34 -8.12
C ARG A 54 1.46 18.19 -9.00
N GLY A 55 1.14 18.27 -10.28
CA GLY A 55 1.95 19.02 -11.25
C GLY A 55 3.26 18.30 -11.55
N ARG A 56 4.40 18.92 -11.22
CA ARG A 56 5.74 18.38 -11.46
C ARG A 56 6.44 17.85 -10.20
N ASP A 57 5.80 18.00 -9.04
CA ASP A 57 6.41 17.64 -7.76
C ASP A 57 5.83 16.33 -7.24
N TYR A 58 6.72 15.38 -6.94
CA TYR A 58 6.38 14.15 -6.23
C TYR A 58 6.05 14.48 -4.78
N GLN A 59 4.77 14.38 -4.41
CA GLN A 59 4.34 14.74 -3.06
C GLN A 59 4.35 13.56 -2.11
N ASN A 60 4.02 12.37 -2.62
CA ASN A 60 4.01 11.18 -1.81
C ASN A 60 4.17 9.90 -2.62
N VAL A 61 4.88 8.93 -2.06
CA VAL A 61 5.04 7.59 -2.63
C VAL A 61 4.95 6.57 -1.52
N MET A 62 4.28 5.46 -1.81
CA MET A 62 4.19 4.31 -0.92
C MET A 62 4.13 3.01 -1.72
N ARG A 63 4.61 1.92 -1.13
CA ARG A 63 4.46 0.57 -1.65
C ARG A 63 3.34 -0.13 -0.90
N VAL A 64 2.49 -0.83 -1.65
CA VAL A 64 1.29 -1.46 -1.12
C VAL A 64 1.18 -2.90 -1.58
N TRP A 65 0.88 -3.80 -0.65
CA TRP A 65 0.52 -5.19 -0.89
C TRP A 65 -0.92 -5.38 -0.47
N SER A 66 -1.76 -5.93 -1.34
CA SER A 66 -3.18 -6.07 -1.05
C SER A 66 -3.87 -7.03 -2.01
N ASN A 67 -4.99 -7.61 -1.55
CA ASN A 67 -5.94 -8.31 -2.39
C ASN A 67 -7.11 -7.42 -2.87
N ILE A 68 -7.07 -6.11 -2.61
CA ILE A 68 -8.11 -5.18 -3.06
C ILE A 68 -8.09 -5.06 -4.59
N PRO A 69 -9.25 -5.25 -5.26
CA PRO A 69 -9.36 -5.14 -6.71
C PRO A 69 -8.92 -3.78 -7.25
N GLY A 70 -8.36 -3.78 -8.46
CA GLY A 70 -7.99 -2.55 -9.18
C GLY A 70 -6.71 -1.87 -8.69
N LEU A 71 -6.12 -2.30 -7.55
CA LEU A 71 -4.91 -1.65 -7.04
C LEU A 71 -3.71 -1.81 -7.98
N LYS A 72 -3.53 -3.00 -8.57
CA LYS A 72 -2.44 -3.28 -9.53
C LYS A 72 -2.46 -2.38 -10.76
N SER A 73 -3.64 -1.88 -11.17
CA SER A 73 -3.76 -0.95 -12.30
C SER A 73 -3.20 0.45 -12.01
N LYS A 74 -2.99 0.78 -10.73
CA LYS A 74 -2.45 2.06 -10.28
C LYS A 74 -0.94 2.03 -10.09
N HIS A 75 -0.28 0.92 -10.46
CA HIS A 75 1.15 0.76 -10.29
C HIS A 75 1.91 1.77 -11.13
N VAL A 76 2.72 2.61 -10.46
CA VAL A 76 3.65 3.52 -11.12
C VAL A 76 5.07 2.99 -10.92
N PRO A 77 5.75 2.52 -11.98
CA PRO A 77 7.13 2.10 -11.87
C PRO A 77 8.01 3.32 -11.56
N LEU A 78 8.92 3.16 -10.60
CA LEU A 78 9.91 4.19 -10.28
C LEU A 78 11.25 3.82 -10.89
N THR A 79 11.97 4.83 -11.37
CA THR A 79 13.37 4.66 -11.73
C THR A 79 14.24 4.64 -10.45
N PRO A 80 15.42 3.97 -10.46
CA PRO A 80 16.30 3.93 -9.29
C PRO A 80 16.65 5.31 -8.72
N LYS A 81 16.80 6.31 -9.60
CA LYS A 81 17.07 7.70 -9.21
C LYS A 81 15.90 8.35 -8.47
N GLU A 82 14.68 8.09 -8.90
CA GLU A 82 13.48 8.59 -8.23
C GLU A 82 13.30 7.92 -6.88
N GLU A 83 13.54 6.61 -6.78
CA GLU A 83 13.46 5.88 -5.51
C GLU A 83 14.42 6.45 -4.46
N GLU A 84 15.69 6.67 -4.84
CA GLU A 84 16.70 7.23 -3.93
C GLU A 84 16.32 8.64 -3.46
N TYR A 85 15.88 9.51 -4.38
CA TYR A 85 15.41 10.86 -4.06
C TYR A 85 14.23 10.84 -3.08
N LEU A 86 13.25 9.97 -3.34
CA LEU A 86 12.05 9.86 -2.52
C LEU A 86 12.34 9.28 -1.13
N GLN A 87 13.23 8.30 -1.03
CA GLN A 87 13.66 7.74 0.26
C GLN A 87 14.36 8.80 1.12
N ALA A 88 15.22 9.63 0.52
CA ALA A 88 15.86 10.74 1.22
C ALA A 88 14.81 11.76 1.73
N GLN A 89 13.79 12.04 0.91
CA GLN A 89 12.69 12.93 1.29
C GLN A 89 11.83 12.35 2.42
N VAL A 90 11.53 11.04 2.41
CA VAL A 90 10.73 10.39 3.47
C VAL A 90 11.39 10.54 4.84
N ARG A 91 12.72 10.42 4.93
CA ARG A 91 13.46 10.55 6.20
C ARG A 91 13.37 11.95 6.83
N THR A 92 12.98 12.96 6.06
CA THR A 92 12.90 14.36 6.50
C THR A 92 11.46 14.86 6.67
N ARG A 93 10.46 13.97 6.54
CA ARG A 93 9.03 14.35 6.52
C ARG A 93 8.52 14.99 7.80
N SER A 94 7.61 15.94 7.60
CA SER A 94 6.92 16.71 8.64
C SER A 94 5.46 16.25 8.83
N LYS A 95 4.74 16.86 9.78
CA LYS A 95 3.34 16.55 10.09
C LYS A 95 2.36 16.77 8.91
N LEU A 96 2.69 17.65 7.96
CA LEU A 96 1.88 17.91 6.76
C LEU A 96 1.92 16.73 5.77
N ASP A 97 2.98 15.93 5.80
CA ASP A 97 3.15 14.78 4.89
C ASP A 97 2.30 13.59 5.33
N ALA A 98 1.96 13.49 6.62
CA ALA A 98 1.02 12.50 7.13
C ALA A 98 -0.40 12.68 6.55
N GLN A 99 -0.85 13.93 6.34
CA GLN A 99 -2.14 14.22 5.71
C GLN A 99 -2.20 13.79 4.23
N LYS A 100 -1.06 13.77 3.53
CA LYS A 100 -0.99 13.33 2.12
C LYS A 100 -0.97 11.81 1.99
N VAL A 101 -0.39 11.10 2.97
CA VAL A 101 -0.50 9.63 3.08
C VAL A 101 -1.95 9.22 3.19
N ASP A 102 -2.75 9.95 3.97
CA ASP A 102 -4.19 9.70 4.12
C ASP A 102 -4.96 9.73 2.78
N LEU A 103 -4.56 10.59 1.83
CA LEU A 103 -5.22 10.68 0.53
C LEU A 103 -4.94 9.45 -0.38
N LEU A 104 -3.68 9.00 -0.44
CA LEU A 104 -3.33 7.79 -1.20
C LEU A 104 -4.04 6.56 -0.64
N VAL A 105 -4.07 6.43 0.69
CA VAL A 105 -4.77 5.34 1.38
C VAL A 105 -6.26 5.36 1.03
N LYS A 106 -6.92 6.53 1.06
CA LYS A 106 -8.34 6.65 0.69
C LYS A 106 -8.60 6.15 -0.72
N ASN A 107 -7.72 6.47 -1.68
CA ASN A 107 -7.84 6.02 -3.06
C ASN A 107 -7.67 4.50 -3.23
N CYS A 108 -6.92 3.83 -2.34
CA CYS A 108 -6.81 2.38 -2.31
C CYS A 108 -8.11 1.69 -1.90
N LEU A 109 -8.91 2.34 -1.05
CA LEU A 109 -10.11 1.75 -0.46
C LEU A 109 -11.39 2.02 -1.27
N LEU A 110 -11.35 2.89 -2.29
CA LEU A 110 -12.51 3.20 -3.13
C LEU A 110 -13.21 1.97 -3.74
N PRO A 111 -12.50 0.93 -4.25
CA PRO A 111 -13.14 -0.27 -4.80
C PRO A 111 -13.99 -1.02 -3.77
N LEU A 112 -13.72 -0.85 -2.47
CA LEU A 112 -14.46 -1.51 -1.40
C LEU A 112 -15.90 -0.99 -1.26
N ARG A 113 -16.25 0.14 -1.89
CA ARG A 113 -17.63 0.65 -1.92
C ARG A 113 -18.62 -0.30 -2.61
N GLU A 114 -18.14 -1.19 -3.47
CA GLU A 114 -18.98 -2.21 -4.12
C GLU A 114 -19.28 -3.41 -3.20
N TYR A 115 -18.50 -3.56 -2.12
CA TYR A 115 -18.59 -4.71 -1.21
C TYR A 115 -19.22 -4.37 0.15
N PHE A 116 -19.19 -3.09 0.55
CA PHE A 116 -19.68 -2.63 1.84
C PHE A 116 -20.68 -1.49 1.69
N LYS A 117 -21.56 -1.35 2.69
CA LYS A 117 -22.52 -0.24 2.74
C LYS A 117 -21.78 1.10 2.77
N TYR A 118 -22.12 1.98 1.85
CA TYR A 118 -21.61 3.34 1.81
C TYR A 118 -22.47 4.26 2.68
N PHE A 119 -21.83 5.05 3.54
CA PHE A 119 -22.47 6.07 4.36
C PHE A 119 -22.02 7.45 3.84
N SER A 120 -22.99 8.30 3.51
CA SER A 120 -22.79 9.68 3.04
C SER A 120 -22.99 10.68 4.16
#